data_AF-A0A7Z0WD80-F1
#
_entry.id   AF-A0A7Z0WD80-F1
#
_cell.length_a   1.000
_cell.length_b   1.000
_cell.length_c   1.000
_cell.angle_alpha   90.00
_cell.angle_beta   90.00
_cell.angle_gamma   90.00
#
_symmetry.space_group_name_H-M   'P 1'
#
loop_
_entity.id
_entity.type
_entity.pdbx_description
1 polymer ?
#
loop_
_entity_poly.entity_id
_entity_poly.type
_entity_poly.pdbx_seq_one_letter_code
_entity_poly.pdbx_strand_id
1 'polypeptide(L)'
;MRLKFSRVTMAAFAFGVLAVSTIGQASAAPAENPETTATTHVDAALEATPFGADQVWLFKDSRYVRYNVVTDTVVVGPRTIAEGWTGLPARFTSGIDAAVPSTLGPNQAWLFKDDQYVRYDLANDQVIVGPRTIAEGWTGLPARFTRGIDAAVTATPFGADQVWLFKDDEYVRYNTRTDTVVVAPRKISQGWVDMPAQFDYAIDAAVTAPSFGTDQAWLFNDADYVRYDTKADKTIAGPRDTAQGWPGLRWTS
;
A
#
# COMPACT_ATOMS: atom_id res chain seq x y z
N MET A 1 -15.86 -74.99 58.69
CA MET A 1 -15.11 -76.09 58.02
C MET A 1 -15.77 -76.27 56.67
N ARG A 2 -15.20 -76.09 55.48
CA ARG A 2 -13.85 -75.96 54.91
C ARG A 2 -14.15 -75.61 53.42
N LEU A 3 -13.52 -74.68 52.70
CA LEU A 3 -12.29 -74.88 51.91
C LEU A 3 -11.93 -73.57 51.16
N LYS A 4 -10.62 -73.36 50.93
CA LYS A 4 -9.99 -72.30 50.11
C LYS A 4 -9.72 -72.81 48.67
N PHE A 5 -9.21 -71.87 47.84
CA PHE A 5 -8.39 -72.01 46.59
C PHE A 5 -9.20 -71.98 45.29
N SER A 6 -8.74 -71.41 44.16
CA SER A 6 -7.60 -70.55 43.78
C SER A 6 -7.92 -70.02 42.37
N ARG A 7 -7.41 -68.84 42.00
CA ARG A 7 -7.40 -68.33 40.61
C ARG A 7 -6.46 -69.19 39.74
N VAL A 8 -6.77 -69.36 38.44
CA VAL A 8 -5.93 -68.96 37.28
C VAL A 8 -6.79 -68.89 36.00
N THR A 9 -6.49 -67.83 35.27
CA THR A 9 -6.89 -67.23 33.97
C THR A 9 -6.85 -68.16 32.74
N MET A 10 -7.71 -67.94 31.74
CA MET A 10 -7.38 -67.23 30.48
C MET A 10 -8.16 -67.68 29.23
N ALA A 11 -8.37 -66.69 28.35
CA ALA A 11 -8.59 -66.73 26.90
C ALA A 11 -10.00 -66.33 26.43
N ALA A 12 -10.07 -65.06 26.00
CA ALA A 12 -11.12 -64.49 25.18
C ALA A 12 -10.83 -64.75 23.69
N PHE A 13 -11.88 -64.96 22.89
CA PHE A 13 -11.93 -64.55 21.49
C PHE A 13 -13.37 -64.18 21.11
N ALA A 14 -13.43 -63.14 20.29
CA ALA A 14 -14.56 -62.25 20.02
C ALA A 14 -15.61 -62.81 19.05
N PHE A 15 -16.81 -62.21 19.05
CA PHE A 15 -17.56 -61.88 17.84
C PHE A 15 -18.38 -60.60 18.07
N GLY A 16 -18.39 -59.74 17.05
CA GLY A 16 -18.71 -58.32 17.15
C GLY A 16 -20.19 -57.95 17.25
N VAL A 17 -20.41 -56.69 17.61
CA VAL A 17 -21.71 -56.03 17.65
C VAL A 17 -21.66 -54.79 16.76
N LEU A 18 -22.62 -54.69 15.84
CA LEU A 18 -22.85 -53.49 15.04
C LEU A 18 -23.27 -52.31 15.93
N ALA A 19 -22.59 -51.18 15.80
CA ALA A 19 -23.01 -49.92 16.42
C ALA A 19 -23.95 -49.16 15.48
N VAL A 20 -25.12 -48.78 16.00
CA VAL A 20 -26.07 -47.84 15.38
C VAL A 20 -25.55 -46.42 15.64
N SER A 21 -25.29 -45.67 14.57
CA SER A 21 -24.81 -44.28 14.65
C SER A 21 -25.97 -43.33 14.95
N THR A 22 -25.93 -42.70 16.12
CA THR A 22 -26.77 -41.55 16.48
C THR A 22 -26.33 -40.31 15.69
N ILE A 23 -27.24 -39.74 14.90
CA ILE A 23 -27.03 -38.45 14.22
C ILE A 23 -27.20 -37.35 15.28
N GLY A 24 -26.09 -36.78 15.74
CA GLY A 24 -26.10 -35.56 16.54
C GLY A 24 -26.47 -34.36 15.66
N GLN A 25 -27.53 -33.64 16.03
CA GLN A 25 -27.78 -32.30 15.51
C GLN A 25 -26.65 -31.38 16.00
N ALA A 26 -25.73 -31.06 15.10
CA ALA A 26 -24.83 -29.93 15.31
C ALA A 26 -25.67 -28.65 15.23
N SER A 27 -25.83 -27.97 16.37
CA SER A 27 -26.24 -26.56 16.39
C SER A 27 -25.19 -25.79 15.61
N ALA A 28 -25.53 -25.33 14.41
CA ALA A 28 -24.68 -24.42 13.66
C ALA A 28 -24.44 -23.18 14.54
N ALA A 29 -23.18 -22.90 14.86
CA ALA A 29 -22.79 -21.59 15.35
C ALA A 29 -23.27 -20.55 14.30
N PRO A 30 -23.77 -19.38 14.74
CA PRO A 30 -24.09 -18.32 13.78
C PRO A 30 -22.83 -18.04 12.96
N ALA A 31 -22.98 -17.97 11.64
CA ALA A 31 -21.91 -17.54 10.76
C ALA A 31 -21.35 -16.22 11.30
N GLU A 32 -20.08 -16.22 11.68
CA GLU A 32 -19.37 -14.97 11.95
C GLU A 32 -19.51 -14.11 10.69
N ASN A 33 -20.31 -13.05 10.82
CA ASN A 33 -20.32 -11.96 9.88
C ASN A 33 -18.86 -11.47 9.80
N PRO A 34 -18.19 -11.43 8.63
CA PRO A 34 -16.86 -10.85 8.57
C PRO A 34 -17.02 -9.39 9.00
N GLU A 35 -16.60 -9.08 10.22
CA GLU A 35 -16.52 -7.71 10.68
C GLU A 35 -15.61 -6.98 9.69
N THR A 36 -16.20 -6.11 8.89
CA THR A 36 -15.52 -5.12 8.08
C THR A 36 -14.64 -4.27 9.00
N THR A 37 -13.41 -4.70 9.23
CA THR A 37 -12.44 -3.92 10.00
C THR A 37 -12.05 -2.73 9.14
N ALA A 38 -12.46 -1.53 9.56
CA ALA A 38 -12.01 -0.30 8.95
C ALA A 38 -10.48 -0.23 9.08
N THR A 39 -9.78 -0.36 7.96
CA THR A 39 -8.33 -0.16 7.89
C THR A 39 -8.02 1.31 7.58
N THR A 40 -6.80 1.73 7.87
CA THR A 40 -6.20 3.02 7.50
C THR A 40 -4.95 2.88 6.65
N HIS A 41 -4.61 1.63 6.27
CA HIS A 41 -3.54 1.32 5.32
C HIS A 41 -3.72 2.11 4.01
N VAL A 42 -2.64 2.56 3.41
CA VAL A 42 -2.66 3.37 2.18
C VAL A 42 -1.82 2.64 1.14
N ASP A 43 -2.44 2.25 0.01
CA ASP A 43 -1.77 1.53 -1.07
C ASP A 43 -1.02 2.47 -2.01
N ALA A 44 -1.47 3.72 -2.13
CA ALA A 44 -0.75 4.75 -2.90
C ALA A 44 -1.16 6.14 -2.45
N ALA A 45 -0.28 7.11 -2.68
CA ALA A 45 -0.56 8.52 -2.43
C ALA A 45 -0.06 9.39 -3.60
N LEU A 46 -0.77 10.48 -3.89
CA LEU A 46 -0.46 11.39 -4.99
C LEU A 46 -0.76 12.82 -4.57
N GLU A 47 0.11 13.76 -4.91
CA GLU A 47 -0.21 15.18 -4.77
C GLU A 47 -1.43 15.53 -5.64
N ALA A 48 -2.43 16.20 -5.07
CA ALA A 48 -3.66 16.53 -5.76
C ALA A 48 -3.56 17.85 -6.55
N THR A 49 -2.45 18.11 -7.23
CA THR A 49 -2.36 19.22 -8.18
C THR A 49 -3.26 18.93 -9.39
N PRO A 50 -4.11 19.87 -9.86
CA PRO A 50 -4.11 21.32 -9.60
C PRO A 50 -5.01 21.81 -8.43
N PHE A 51 -5.60 20.94 -7.62
CA PHE A 51 -6.57 21.30 -6.58
C PHE A 51 -5.95 22.00 -5.35
N GLY A 52 -4.63 22.12 -5.30
CA GLY A 52 -3.87 22.88 -4.31
C GLY A 52 -2.72 22.06 -3.72
N ALA A 53 -1.64 22.73 -3.32
CA ALA A 53 -0.46 22.09 -2.72
C ALA A 53 -0.77 21.40 -1.38
N ASP A 54 -1.86 21.80 -0.72
CA ASP A 54 -2.30 21.26 0.57
C ASP A 54 -3.18 20.01 0.44
N GLN A 55 -3.42 19.51 -0.78
CA GLN A 55 -4.30 18.36 -1.00
C GLN A 55 -3.55 17.17 -1.58
N VAL A 56 -3.92 15.98 -1.12
CA VAL A 56 -3.39 14.71 -1.59
C VAL A 56 -4.52 13.75 -1.89
N TRP A 57 -4.37 12.91 -2.91
CA TRP A 57 -5.16 11.71 -3.06
C TRP A 57 -4.48 10.55 -2.35
N LEU A 58 -5.25 9.81 -1.58
CA LEU A 58 -4.85 8.55 -0.96
C LEU A 58 -5.72 7.45 -1.59
N PHE A 59 -5.14 6.31 -1.88
CA PHE A 59 -5.80 5.18 -2.53
C PHE A 59 -5.73 3.94 -1.62
N LYS A 60 -6.80 3.16 -1.63
CA LYS A 60 -6.88 1.83 -1.02
C LYS A 60 -7.86 0.99 -1.80
N ASP A 61 -7.42 -0.20 -2.24
CA ASP A 61 -8.23 -1.13 -3.00
C ASP A 61 -8.92 -0.43 -4.19
N SER A 62 -10.25 -0.47 -4.25
CA SER A 62 -11.04 0.19 -5.29
C SER A 62 -11.46 1.62 -4.95
N ARG A 63 -10.92 2.21 -3.88
CA ARG A 63 -11.37 3.49 -3.33
C ARG A 63 -10.24 4.52 -3.25
N TYR A 64 -10.64 5.77 -3.19
CA TYR A 64 -9.75 6.89 -2.94
C TYR A 64 -10.41 7.95 -2.06
N VAL A 65 -9.58 8.75 -1.42
CA VAL A 65 -9.93 9.95 -0.66
C VAL A 65 -9.08 11.11 -1.18
N ARG A 66 -9.65 12.31 -1.27
CA ARG A 66 -8.86 13.55 -1.36
C ARG A 66 -8.83 14.21 0.02
N TYR A 67 -7.65 14.37 0.56
CA TYR A 67 -7.40 14.86 1.91
C TYR A 67 -6.71 16.23 1.86
N ASN A 68 -7.06 17.14 2.76
CA ASN A 68 -6.33 18.38 2.96
C ASN A 68 -5.41 18.24 4.18
N VAL A 69 -4.10 18.27 3.94
CA VAL A 69 -3.07 18.02 4.97
C VAL A 69 -2.84 19.21 5.91
N VAL A 70 -3.28 20.42 5.55
CA VAL A 70 -3.15 21.62 6.40
C VAL A 70 -4.36 21.74 7.34
N THR A 71 -5.57 21.52 6.82
CA THR A 71 -6.79 21.55 7.63
C THR A 71 -7.10 20.23 8.33
N ASP A 72 -6.35 19.17 8.00
CA ASP A 72 -6.48 17.83 8.58
C ASP A 72 -7.89 17.24 8.37
N THR A 73 -8.39 17.34 7.14
CA THR A 73 -9.77 16.98 6.80
C THR A 73 -9.90 16.25 5.47
N VAL A 74 -10.87 15.35 5.39
CA VAL A 74 -11.32 14.75 4.13
C VAL A 74 -12.10 15.78 3.31
N VAL A 75 -11.60 16.09 2.11
CA VAL A 75 -12.24 17.01 1.15
C VAL A 75 -13.21 16.25 0.25
N VAL A 76 -12.82 15.05 -0.19
CA VAL A 76 -13.65 14.17 -1.04
C VAL A 76 -13.46 12.72 -0.59
N GLY A 77 -14.55 11.97 -0.56
CA GLY A 77 -14.52 10.52 -0.40
C GLY A 77 -14.85 10.04 1.02
N PRO A 78 -14.70 8.72 1.27
CA PRO A 78 -14.24 7.72 0.31
C PRO A 78 -15.15 7.57 -0.91
N ARG A 79 -14.59 7.52 -2.11
CA ARG A 79 -15.30 7.24 -3.38
C ARG A 79 -14.63 6.08 -4.10
N THR A 80 -15.35 5.40 -4.98
CA THR A 80 -14.70 4.40 -5.84
C THR A 80 -13.80 5.10 -6.87
N ILE A 81 -12.69 4.46 -7.23
CA ILE A 81 -11.80 4.98 -8.27
C ILE A 81 -12.54 5.03 -9.61
N ALA A 82 -13.36 4.02 -9.92
CA ALA A 82 -14.16 3.98 -11.14
C ALA A 82 -15.11 5.19 -11.31
N GLU A 83 -15.69 5.70 -10.22
CA GLU A 83 -16.58 6.88 -10.25
C GLU A 83 -15.80 8.21 -10.31
N GLY A 84 -14.64 8.28 -9.66
CA GLY A 84 -13.87 9.52 -9.53
C GLY A 84 -12.82 9.76 -10.60
N TRP A 85 -12.39 8.69 -11.28
CA TRP A 85 -11.30 8.65 -12.26
C TRP A 85 -11.80 7.94 -13.52
N THR A 86 -12.76 8.55 -14.20
CA THR A 86 -13.55 7.90 -15.26
C THR A 86 -12.74 7.61 -16.52
N GLY A 87 -11.64 8.35 -16.72
CA GLY A 87 -10.68 8.08 -17.78
C GLY A 87 -9.74 6.91 -17.51
N LEU A 88 -9.67 6.38 -16.28
CA LEU A 88 -8.78 5.25 -15.98
C LEU A 88 -9.29 3.97 -16.66
N PRO A 89 -8.38 3.13 -17.22
CA PRO A 89 -8.74 1.83 -17.73
C PRO A 89 -9.27 0.94 -16.60
N ALA A 90 -10.19 0.03 -16.90
CA ALA A 90 -10.85 -0.83 -15.89
C ALA A 90 -9.87 -1.56 -14.94
N ARG A 91 -8.66 -1.93 -15.42
CA ARG A 91 -7.66 -2.56 -14.55
C ARG A 91 -7.08 -1.64 -13.48
N PHE A 92 -7.09 -0.32 -13.70
CA PHE A 92 -6.59 0.70 -12.77
C PHE A 92 -7.70 1.27 -11.87
N THR A 93 -8.93 0.78 -11.96
CA THR A 93 -10.02 1.22 -11.06
C THR A 93 -9.99 0.50 -9.70
N SER A 94 -8.92 -0.26 -9.42
CA SER A 94 -8.63 -0.87 -8.11
C SER A 94 -7.17 -1.29 -7.99
N GLY A 95 -6.60 -1.19 -6.80
CA GLY A 95 -5.25 -1.65 -6.46
C GLY A 95 -4.19 -0.88 -7.22
N ILE A 96 -4.22 0.46 -7.11
CA ILE A 96 -3.11 1.32 -7.53
C ILE A 96 -2.03 1.19 -6.46
N ASP A 97 -0.83 0.77 -6.85
CA ASP A 97 0.27 0.45 -5.92
C ASP A 97 1.22 1.64 -5.70
N ALA A 98 1.31 2.54 -6.68
CA ALA A 98 2.09 3.76 -6.51
C ALA A 98 1.58 4.86 -7.43
N ALA A 99 1.80 6.10 -7.04
CA ALA A 99 1.52 7.25 -7.88
C ALA A 99 2.54 8.36 -7.63
N VAL A 100 2.89 9.12 -8.67
CA VAL A 100 3.80 10.26 -8.55
C VAL A 100 3.50 11.31 -9.62
N PRO A 101 3.63 12.62 -9.33
CA PRO A 101 3.50 13.64 -10.35
C PRO A 101 4.47 13.44 -11.52
N SER A 102 4.04 13.83 -12.71
CA SER A 102 4.84 13.82 -13.93
C SER A 102 5.10 15.25 -14.37
N THR A 103 6.36 15.56 -14.67
CA THR A 103 6.81 16.87 -15.17
C THR A 103 6.84 16.95 -16.70
N LEU A 104 6.33 15.93 -17.40
CA LEU A 104 6.28 15.89 -18.86
C LEU A 104 5.12 16.71 -19.44
N GLY A 105 4.20 17.15 -18.58
CA GLY A 105 3.19 18.14 -18.88
C GLY A 105 2.47 18.60 -17.62
N PRO A 106 1.61 19.63 -17.72
CA PRO A 106 0.89 20.16 -16.56
C PRO A 106 -0.13 19.15 -16.04
N ASN A 107 -0.24 19.05 -14.71
CA ASN A 107 -1.24 18.20 -14.04
C ASN A 107 -1.19 16.74 -14.49
N GLN A 108 0.00 16.23 -14.81
CA GLN A 108 0.16 14.84 -15.19
C GLN A 108 0.65 14.02 -14.00
N ALA A 109 0.28 12.75 -13.96
CA ALA A 109 0.79 11.80 -12.99
C ALA A 109 1.09 10.45 -13.65
N TRP A 110 2.04 9.73 -13.08
CA TRP A 110 2.22 8.31 -13.35
C TRP A 110 1.49 7.53 -12.25
N LEU A 111 0.68 6.55 -12.65
CA LEU A 111 0.03 5.61 -11.73
C LEU A 111 0.51 4.21 -12.09
N PHE A 112 0.94 3.46 -11.08
CA PHE A 112 1.49 2.12 -11.21
C PHE A 112 0.53 1.08 -10.65
N LYS A 113 0.46 -0.05 -11.32
CA LYS A 113 -0.29 -1.21 -10.88
C LYS A 113 0.33 -2.49 -11.44
N ASP A 114 0.72 -3.38 -10.55
CA ASP A 114 1.46 -4.60 -10.84
C ASP A 114 2.68 -4.23 -11.72
N ASP A 115 2.94 -4.98 -12.78
CA ASP A 115 4.01 -4.71 -13.74
C ASP A 115 3.68 -3.60 -14.77
N GLN A 116 2.62 -2.81 -14.56
CA GLN A 116 2.15 -1.81 -15.51
C GLN A 116 2.04 -0.41 -14.94
N TYR A 117 1.95 0.57 -15.85
CA TYR A 117 1.69 1.96 -15.50
C TYR A 117 0.77 2.65 -16.52
N VAL A 118 0.19 3.77 -16.12
CA VAL A 118 -0.41 4.78 -17.00
C VAL A 118 0.21 6.15 -16.71
N ARG A 119 0.31 7.01 -17.73
CA ARG A 119 0.46 8.47 -17.55
C ARG A 119 -0.89 9.12 -17.75
N TYR A 120 -1.34 9.86 -16.77
CA TYR A 120 -2.69 10.38 -16.67
C TYR A 120 -2.69 11.91 -16.63
N ASP A 121 -3.66 12.52 -17.30
CA ASP A 121 -4.00 13.94 -17.18
C ASP A 121 -5.04 14.09 -16.08
N LEU A 122 -4.62 14.66 -14.95
CA LEU A 122 -5.45 14.86 -13.77
C LEU A 122 -6.51 15.96 -13.97
N ALA A 123 -6.28 16.90 -14.88
CA ALA A 123 -7.20 18.01 -15.12
C ALA A 123 -8.32 17.61 -16.08
N ASN A 124 -7.99 16.83 -17.11
CA ASN A 124 -8.93 16.39 -18.13
C ASN A 124 -9.53 15.01 -17.87
N ASP A 125 -9.07 14.31 -16.82
CA ASP A 125 -9.50 12.95 -16.47
C ASP A 125 -9.29 11.97 -17.63
N GLN A 126 -8.05 11.91 -18.17
CA GLN A 126 -7.73 11.15 -19.38
C GLN A 126 -6.37 10.46 -19.32
N VAL A 127 -6.29 9.24 -19.86
CA VAL A 127 -5.00 8.56 -20.09
C VAL A 127 -4.27 9.19 -21.27
N ILE A 128 -3.02 9.60 -21.03
CA ILE A 128 -2.09 10.12 -22.04
C ILE A 128 -1.25 8.97 -22.61
N VAL A 129 -0.78 8.07 -21.74
CA VAL A 129 0.03 6.91 -22.11
C VAL A 129 -0.42 5.70 -21.31
N GLY A 130 -0.50 4.56 -21.96
CA GLY A 130 -0.73 3.28 -21.32
C GLY A 130 -2.17 2.78 -21.41
N PRO A 131 -2.49 1.65 -20.74
CA PRO A 131 -1.57 0.84 -19.94
C PRO A 131 -0.37 0.30 -20.74
N ARG A 132 0.83 0.36 -20.16
CA ARG A 132 2.06 -0.25 -20.68
C ARG A 132 2.78 -0.96 -19.56
N THR A 133 3.62 -1.94 -19.88
CA THR A 133 4.47 -2.54 -18.86
C THR A 133 5.54 -1.55 -18.41
N ILE A 134 5.95 -1.62 -17.15
CA ILE A 134 7.03 -0.78 -16.61
C ILE A 134 8.32 -1.05 -17.38
N ALA A 135 8.61 -2.32 -17.71
CA ALA A 135 9.80 -2.71 -18.47
C ALA A 135 9.90 -2.02 -19.86
N GLU A 136 8.76 -1.80 -20.54
CA GLU A 136 8.72 -1.14 -21.84
C GLU A 136 8.82 0.39 -21.75
N GLY A 137 8.28 0.99 -20.69
CA GLY A 137 8.17 2.44 -20.56
C GLY A 137 9.23 3.11 -19.72
N TRP A 138 9.90 2.35 -18.86
CA TRP A 138 10.92 2.81 -17.90
C TRP A 138 12.20 2.02 -18.13
N THR A 139 12.79 2.18 -19.32
CA THR A 139 13.83 1.27 -19.84
C THR A 139 15.15 1.36 -19.07
N GLY A 140 15.43 2.51 -18.46
CA GLY A 140 16.56 2.66 -17.55
C GLY A 140 16.34 2.02 -16.17
N LEU A 141 15.14 1.57 -15.83
CA LEU A 141 14.81 1.06 -14.50
C LEU A 141 15.38 -0.37 -14.30
N PRO A 142 15.97 -0.70 -13.14
CA PRO A 142 16.49 -2.04 -12.89
C PRO A 142 15.37 -3.09 -12.92
N ALA A 143 15.65 -4.27 -13.49
CA ALA A 143 14.64 -5.31 -13.76
C ALA A 143 13.76 -5.76 -12.57
N ARG A 144 14.23 -5.59 -11.32
CA ARG A 144 13.42 -5.92 -10.14
C ARG A 144 12.30 -4.91 -9.86
N PHE A 145 12.48 -3.65 -10.26
CA PHE A 145 11.47 -2.60 -10.16
C PHE A 145 10.49 -2.63 -11.35
N THR A 146 10.73 -3.42 -12.39
CA THR A 146 9.83 -3.48 -13.55
C THR A 146 8.65 -4.43 -13.34
N ARG A 147 8.56 -5.11 -12.20
CA ARG A 147 7.47 -6.02 -11.83
C ARG A 147 6.41 -5.37 -10.94
N GLY A 148 6.67 -4.15 -10.47
CA GLY A 148 5.88 -3.45 -9.47
C GLY A 148 6.69 -2.31 -8.86
N ILE A 149 5.97 -1.32 -8.36
CA ILE A 149 6.49 -0.22 -7.57
C ILE A 149 5.57 -0.11 -6.37
N ASP A 150 6.12 -0.22 -5.17
CA ASP A 150 5.33 -0.26 -3.93
C ASP A 150 5.04 1.15 -3.42
N ALA A 151 5.92 2.12 -3.72
CA ALA A 151 5.65 3.53 -3.48
C ALA A 151 6.48 4.41 -4.41
N ALA A 152 6.01 5.63 -4.64
CA ALA A 152 6.75 6.62 -5.40
C ALA A 152 6.55 8.02 -4.80
N VAL A 153 7.61 8.82 -4.76
CA VAL A 153 7.52 10.22 -4.32
C VAL A 153 8.55 11.07 -5.05
N THR A 154 8.22 12.33 -5.30
CA THR A 154 9.14 13.30 -5.89
C THR A 154 10.40 13.44 -5.03
N ALA A 155 11.56 13.40 -5.66
CA ALA A 155 12.85 13.46 -4.98
C ALA A 155 13.31 14.91 -4.75
N THR A 156 12.53 15.67 -3.99
CA THR A 156 12.94 17.02 -3.55
C THR A 156 14.05 16.92 -2.49
N PRO A 157 15.04 17.83 -2.49
CA PRO A 157 15.23 18.99 -3.37
C PRO A 157 15.99 18.70 -4.69
N PHE A 158 16.23 17.44 -5.06
CA PHE A 158 17.16 17.07 -6.16
C PHE A 158 16.65 17.40 -7.57
N GLY A 159 15.40 17.84 -7.70
CA GLY A 159 14.81 18.35 -8.94
C GLY A 159 13.47 17.70 -9.24
N ALA A 160 12.58 18.44 -9.91
CA ALA A 160 11.20 18.00 -10.15
C ALA A 160 11.09 16.73 -11.01
N ASP A 161 12.08 16.44 -11.86
CA ASP A 161 12.09 15.25 -12.71
C ASP A 161 12.62 14.00 -11.99
N GLN A 162 13.18 14.16 -10.78
CA GLN A 162 13.71 13.05 -10.01
C GLN A 162 12.64 12.52 -9.06
N VAL A 163 12.56 11.20 -8.95
CA VAL A 163 11.63 10.49 -8.07
C VAL A 163 12.38 9.41 -7.31
N TRP A 164 11.97 9.14 -6.08
CA TRP A 164 12.29 7.89 -5.41
C TRP A 164 11.20 6.88 -5.73
N LEU A 165 11.61 5.70 -6.18
CA LEU A 165 10.74 4.56 -6.41
C LEU A 165 11.16 3.46 -5.43
N PHE A 166 10.21 2.92 -4.68
CA PHE A 166 10.43 1.88 -3.67
C PHE A 166 9.91 0.54 -4.18
N LYS A 167 10.64 -0.52 -3.85
CA LYS A 167 10.24 -1.90 -4.09
C LYS A 167 10.90 -2.77 -3.03
N ASP A 168 10.08 -3.51 -2.29
CA ASP A 168 10.51 -4.30 -1.15
C ASP A 168 11.34 -3.43 -0.19
N ASP A 169 12.48 -3.94 0.28
CA ASP A 169 13.38 -3.25 1.19
C ASP A 169 14.38 -2.33 0.47
N GLU A 170 14.14 -2.00 -0.81
CA GLU A 170 15.02 -1.19 -1.65
C GLU A 170 14.33 0.01 -2.28
N TYR A 171 15.14 0.99 -2.67
CA TYR A 171 14.71 2.14 -3.45
C TYR A 171 15.72 2.49 -4.54
N VAL A 172 15.26 3.19 -5.57
CA VAL A 172 16.09 3.88 -6.56
C VAL A 172 15.76 5.36 -6.57
N ARG A 173 16.74 6.21 -6.90
CA ARG A 173 16.44 7.57 -7.35
C ARG A 173 16.54 7.61 -8.86
N TYR A 174 15.47 8.01 -9.52
CA TYR A 174 15.28 7.90 -10.95
C TYR A 174 14.97 9.26 -11.56
N ASN A 175 15.54 9.57 -12.72
CA ASN A 175 15.18 10.76 -13.50
C ASN A 175 14.17 10.35 -14.58
N THR A 176 12.92 10.79 -14.40
CA THR A 176 11.77 10.47 -15.27
C THR A 176 11.84 11.14 -16.64
N ARG A 177 12.60 12.23 -16.78
CA ARG A 177 12.76 12.94 -18.06
C ARG A 177 13.82 12.31 -18.95
N THR A 178 14.93 11.88 -18.37
CA THR A 178 16.03 11.25 -19.11
C THR A 178 15.94 9.74 -19.15
N ASP A 179 14.98 9.13 -18.44
CA ASP A 179 14.80 7.67 -18.33
C ASP A 179 16.06 6.98 -17.76
N THR A 180 16.66 7.56 -16.71
CA THR A 180 17.93 7.08 -16.15
C THR A 180 17.94 6.99 -14.64
N VAL A 181 18.61 5.97 -14.11
CA VAL A 181 18.92 5.83 -12.69
C VAL A 181 19.96 6.88 -12.27
N VAL A 182 19.60 7.72 -11.29
CA VAL A 182 20.50 8.70 -10.66
C VAL A 182 21.22 8.10 -9.47
N VAL A 183 20.51 7.29 -8.67
CA VAL A 183 21.09 6.51 -7.57
C VAL A 183 20.69 5.06 -7.79
N ALA A 184 21.72 4.22 -7.94
CA ALA A 184 21.54 2.79 -8.07
C ALA A 184 20.75 2.22 -6.88
N PRO A 185 20.04 1.11 -7.08
CA PRO A 185 19.27 0.50 -6.02
C PRO A 185 20.05 0.34 -4.71
N ARG A 186 19.42 0.74 -3.60
CA ARG A 186 20.00 0.69 -2.26
C ARG A 186 18.92 0.27 -1.28
N LYS A 187 19.32 -0.41 -0.20
CA LYS A 187 18.41 -0.74 0.91
C LYS A 187 17.86 0.53 1.54
N ILE A 188 16.59 0.52 1.93
CA ILE A 188 15.94 1.66 2.60
C ILE A 188 16.73 2.01 3.87
N SER A 189 17.03 1.01 4.71
CA SER A 189 17.84 1.15 5.94
C SER A 189 19.23 1.77 5.77
N GLN A 190 19.77 1.79 4.56
CA GLN A 190 21.06 2.42 4.27
C GLN A 190 20.90 3.84 3.73
N GLY A 191 19.83 4.11 2.99
CA GLY A 191 19.58 5.39 2.33
C GLY A 191 18.81 6.39 3.17
N TRP A 192 17.90 5.89 4.01
CA TRP A 192 16.96 6.66 4.81
C TRP A 192 17.34 6.51 6.29
N VAL A 193 18.48 7.09 6.67
CA VAL A 193 19.25 6.71 7.87
C VAL A 193 18.57 6.92 9.23
N ASP A 194 17.70 7.92 9.35
CA ASP A 194 16.93 8.19 10.58
C ASP A 194 15.50 7.65 10.50
N MET A 195 15.23 6.75 9.57
CA MET A 195 13.92 6.11 9.41
C MET A 195 13.68 5.09 10.54
N PRO A 196 12.47 5.01 11.14
CA PRO A 196 12.16 3.98 12.10
C PRO A 196 12.27 2.58 11.48
N ALA A 197 12.83 1.61 12.21
CA ALA A 197 13.18 0.28 11.70
C ALA A 197 12.01 -0.52 11.08
N GLN A 198 10.76 -0.18 11.39
CA GLN A 198 9.59 -0.80 10.75
C GLN A 198 9.45 -0.43 9.26
N PHE A 199 10.00 0.70 8.81
CA PHE A 199 10.01 1.14 7.41
C PHE A 199 11.24 0.64 6.63
N ASP A 200 12.16 -0.11 7.27
CA ASP A 200 13.38 -0.59 6.60
C ASP A 200 13.10 -1.64 5.51
N TYR A 201 11.91 -2.25 5.54
CA TYR A 201 11.55 -3.41 4.73
C TYR A 201 10.56 -3.12 3.61
N ALA A 202 9.78 -2.04 3.73
CA ALA A 202 8.78 -1.64 2.76
C ALA A 202 8.34 -0.20 3.01
N ILE A 203 7.87 0.44 1.94
CA ILE A 203 7.08 1.67 1.97
C ILE A 203 5.87 1.38 1.08
N ASP A 204 4.66 1.49 1.64
CA ASP A 204 3.41 1.20 0.92
C ASP A 204 2.85 2.42 0.19
N ALA A 205 3.14 3.62 0.68
CA ALA A 205 2.80 4.83 -0.02
C ALA A 205 3.73 5.96 0.41
N ALA A 206 3.93 6.93 -0.48
CA ALA A 206 4.67 8.14 -0.15
C ALA A 206 4.09 9.34 -0.89
N VAL A 207 4.09 10.51 -0.25
CA VAL A 207 3.66 11.75 -0.89
C VAL A 207 4.41 12.93 -0.29
N THR A 208 4.76 13.90 -1.14
CA THR A 208 5.40 15.13 -0.70
C THR A 208 4.45 15.97 0.14
N ALA A 209 5.04 16.74 1.07
CA ALA A 209 4.36 17.64 1.98
C ALA A 209 4.74 19.10 1.71
N PRO A 210 4.54 19.62 0.48
CA PRO A 210 5.12 20.91 0.06
C PRO A 210 4.70 22.07 0.96
N SER A 211 3.48 22.03 1.51
CA SER A 211 2.94 23.02 2.45
C SER A 211 3.67 23.10 3.79
N PHE A 212 4.43 22.06 4.13
CA PHE A 212 5.25 21.96 5.35
C PHE A 212 6.75 22.14 5.06
N GLY A 213 7.12 22.32 3.79
CA GLY A 213 8.49 22.45 3.30
C GLY A 213 8.65 21.65 2.00
N THR A 214 9.44 22.17 1.07
CA THR A 214 9.68 21.48 -0.22
C THR A 214 10.36 20.14 -0.05
N ASP A 215 11.05 19.93 1.07
CA ASP A 215 11.94 18.80 1.34
C ASP A 215 11.31 17.83 2.35
N GLN A 216 9.99 17.81 2.46
CA GLN A 216 9.28 16.92 3.37
C GLN A 216 8.40 15.93 2.63
N ALA A 217 8.34 14.71 3.14
CA ALA A 217 7.45 13.65 2.65
C ALA A 217 6.77 12.93 3.81
N TRP A 218 5.54 12.48 3.59
CA TRP A 218 4.94 11.43 4.39
C TRP A 218 5.21 10.09 3.73
N LEU A 219 5.64 9.12 4.53
CA LEU A 219 5.80 7.73 4.12
C LEU A 219 4.91 6.86 5.00
N PHE A 220 4.19 5.94 4.38
CA PHE A 220 3.24 5.02 5.01
C PHE A 220 3.77 3.60 4.90
N ASN A 221 3.58 2.82 5.96
CA ASN A 221 3.85 1.39 5.98
C ASN A 221 2.85 0.75 6.95
N ASP A 222 2.07 -0.21 6.46
CA ASP A 222 0.98 -0.83 7.19
C ASP A 222 0.00 0.23 7.77
N ALA A 223 -0.24 0.18 9.08
CA ALA A 223 -1.10 1.13 9.78
C ALA A 223 -0.37 2.41 10.20
N ASP A 224 0.95 2.51 10.01
CA ASP A 224 1.78 3.60 10.53
C ASP A 224 2.26 4.54 9.40
N TYR A 225 2.59 5.77 9.78
CA TYR A 225 3.25 6.73 8.91
C TYR A 225 4.32 7.53 9.65
N VAL A 226 5.23 8.10 8.88
CA VAL A 226 6.25 9.06 9.33
C VAL A 226 6.21 10.31 8.47
N ARG A 227 6.65 11.44 9.03
CA ARG A 227 7.03 12.63 8.28
C ARG A 227 8.54 12.76 8.29
N TYR A 228 9.14 12.78 7.10
CA TYR A 228 10.57 12.73 6.89
C TYR A 228 11.06 13.98 6.17
N ASP A 229 12.22 14.50 6.57
CA ASP A 229 12.98 15.54 5.88
C ASP A 229 13.95 14.88 4.91
N THR A 230 13.65 14.96 3.63
CA THR A 230 14.39 14.29 2.55
C THR A 230 15.70 14.99 2.19
N LYS A 231 15.96 16.18 2.74
CA LYS A 231 17.22 16.91 2.57
C LYS A 231 18.15 16.71 3.74
N ALA A 232 17.60 16.71 4.96
CA ALA A 232 18.36 16.46 6.18
C ALA A 232 18.54 14.96 6.47
N ASP A 233 17.91 14.09 5.67
CA ASP A 233 17.84 12.65 5.87
C ASP A 233 17.38 12.29 7.30
N LYS A 234 16.30 12.96 7.75
CA LYS A 234 15.87 12.94 9.15
C LYS A 234 14.37 12.69 9.33
N THR A 235 14.00 11.83 10.28
CA THR A 235 12.59 11.73 10.70
C THR A 235 12.21 12.96 11.53
N ILE A 236 11.21 13.70 11.05
CA ILE A 236 10.66 14.87 11.74
C ILE A 236 9.68 14.43 12.81
N ALA A 237 8.81 13.48 12.48
CA ALA A 237 7.79 12.95 13.38
C ALA A 237 7.38 11.54 12.95
N GLY A 238 6.98 10.73 13.92
CA GLY A 238 6.58 9.34 13.69
C GLY A 238 7.58 8.34 14.30
N PRO A 239 7.28 7.03 14.19
CA PRO A 239 6.09 6.48 13.55
C PRO A 239 4.82 6.79 14.36
N ARG A 240 3.70 6.99 13.67
CA ARG A 240 2.39 7.23 14.27
C ARG A 240 1.34 6.40 13.55
N ASP A 241 0.35 5.94 14.30
CA ASP A 241 -0.85 5.32 13.75
C ASP A 241 -1.55 6.29 12.78
N THR A 242 -1.77 5.84 11.55
CA THR A 242 -2.41 6.60 10.48
C THR A 242 -3.83 7.00 10.87
N ALA A 243 -4.57 6.17 11.60
CA ALA A 243 -5.91 6.51 12.08
C ALA A 243 -5.92 7.68 13.08
N GLN A 244 -4.81 7.89 13.80
CA GLN A 244 -4.65 9.00 14.74
C GLN A 244 -4.11 10.25 14.06
N GLY A 245 -3.22 10.08 13.08
CA GLY A 245 -2.54 11.20 12.40
C GLY A 245 -3.26 11.73 11.16
N TRP A 246 -4.25 11.02 10.65
CA TRP A 246 -5.06 11.39 9.48
C TRP A 246 -6.55 11.26 9.82
N PRO A 247 -7.09 12.12 10.71
CA PRO A 247 -8.47 12.02 11.16
C PRO A 247 -9.45 12.07 9.98
N GLY A 248 -10.43 11.18 10.02
CA GLY A 248 -11.42 11.02 8.97
C GLY A 248 -10.99 10.10 7.82
N LEU A 249 -9.71 9.74 7.71
CA LEU A 249 -9.26 8.70 6.80
C LEU A 249 -9.72 7.33 7.32
N ARG A 250 -10.80 6.81 6.75
CA ARG A 250 -11.33 5.47 7.05
C ARG A 250 -11.78 4.80 5.77
N TRP A 251 -11.23 3.63 5.50
CA TRP A 251 -11.67 2.80 4.39
C TRP A 251 -12.88 1.98 4.84
N THR A 252 -14.03 2.22 4.23
CA THR A 252 -15.20 1.34 4.39
C THR A 252 -15.22 0.37 3.21
N SER A 253 -15.33 -0.94 3.46
CA SER A 253 -15.49 -1.94 2.38
C SER A 253 -16.84 -1.80 1.71
#